data_AF-A0A8C6DK25-F1
#
_entry.id   AF-A0A8C6DK25-F1
#
_cell.length_a   1.000
_cell.length_b   1.000
_cell.length_c   1.000
_cell.angle_alpha   90.00
_cell.angle_beta   90.00
_cell.angle_gamma   90.00
#
_symmetry.space_group_name_H-M   'P 1'
#
loop_
_entity.id
_entity.type
_entity.pdbx_description
1 polymer ?
#
loop_
_entity_poly.entity_id
_entity_poly.type
_entity_poly.pdbx_seq_one_letter_code
_entity_poly.pdbx_strand_id
1 'polypeptide(L)'
;MDATTAPHRIPPQMPQYGEANHVFELMQNMLEQLLIHQPKDPIPFMIDHLQRDNDYVPKIAILGPPASGKTTIAMWLAKHLSTNLLSVESLIAKEYSPLAADARMHYQRFKMVPNMLLIRLMQERLKEEDCIRRGWILDGIPETREQALTIQTLGISPRHVIVLSAPDAVLIERNLGKRTDPQTGEIYHTTFDWPPESEIQNRLMVPAGISEGETVRKLLEYHRNIVRILPSYPKILKAISADQPCVDVFYQVCCGQLLKEAVADKSKYGDLIQPFFEKEIAVPDHIIMKVLKQRLDQQDCVERGWVLHGFPRDLDQAHMMDHLGYKPNRVFFLNVPFDSVIERLTLRRTDPITGERYHLMYKPPPTMEVQARLLQNPKDSEEQIKLKMDLFYRNSAELEQFYGEAITLNGDQDPYTVFEYIESGIINLLPKKIP
;
A
#
# COMPACT_ATOMS: atom_id res chain seq x y z
N MET A 1 -48.89 9.58 -36.14
CA MET A 1 -48.10 10.46 -35.26
C MET A 1 -46.65 10.20 -35.57
N ASP A 2 -45.95 11.24 -35.99
CA ASP A 2 -44.60 11.21 -36.53
C ASP A 2 -43.60 10.85 -35.43
N ALA A 3 -42.92 9.70 -35.56
CA ALA A 3 -41.98 9.18 -34.57
C ALA A 3 -40.74 10.09 -34.36
N THR A 4 -40.59 11.13 -35.19
CA THR A 4 -39.53 12.14 -35.13
C THR A 4 -39.77 13.24 -34.09
N THR A 5 -40.95 13.30 -33.45
CA THR A 5 -41.32 14.35 -32.48
C THR A 5 -41.27 13.92 -31.02
N ALA A 6 -40.98 12.64 -30.73
CA ALA A 6 -40.78 12.20 -29.35
C ALA A 6 -39.39 12.67 -28.87
N PRO A 7 -39.28 13.35 -27.70
CA PRO A 7 -37.97 13.70 -27.16
C PRO A 7 -37.18 12.40 -26.98
N HIS A 8 -35.94 12.35 -27.49
CA HIS A 8 -35.05 11.20 -27.31
C HIS A 8 -34.97 10.87 -25.83
N ARG A 9 -35.74 9.85 -25.40
CA ARG A 9 -35.71 9.39 -24.01
C ARG A 9 -34.50 8.49 -23.90
N ILE A 10 -33.45 9.01 -23.25
CA ILE A 10 -32.32 8.19 -22.83
C ILE A 10 -32.90 7.08 -21.93
N PRO A 11 -32.76 5.80 -22.29
CA PRO A 11 -33.30 4.71 -21.49
C PRO A 11 -32.73 4.77 -20.07
N PRO A 12 -33.52 4.57 -19.01
CA PRO A 12 -33.02 4.59 -17.64
C PRO A 12 -31.97 3.50 -17.36
N GLN A 13 -31.90 2.47 -18.20
CA GLN A 13 -30.88 1.41 -18.14
C GLN A 13 -29.54 1.83 -18.78
N MET A 14 -29.49 2.94 -19.53
CA MET A 14 -28.29 3.38 -20.25
C MET A 14 -27.10 3.64 -19.31
N PRO A 15 -27.24 4.32 -18.16
CA PRO A 15 -26.14 4.48 -17.22
C PRO A 15 -25.65 3.15 -16.65
N GLN A 16 -26.58 2.25 -16.30
CA GLN A 16 -26.27 0.92 -15.77
C GLN A 16 -25.50 0.07 -16.79
N TYR A 17 -25.91 0.10 -18.06
CA TYR A 17 -25.20 -0.57 -19.14
C TYR A 17 -23.82 0.04 -19.37
N GLY A 18 -23.72 1.37 -19.36
CA GLY A 18 -22.47 2.09 -19.56
C GLY A 18 -21.45 1.84 -18.44
N GLU A 19 -21.89 1.73 -17.19
CA GLU A 19 -21.04 1.36 -16.05
C GLU A 19 -20.65 -0.12 -16.09
N ALA A 20 -21.63 -1.04 -16.23
CA ALA A 20 -21.38 -2.49 -16.19
C ALA A 20 -20.46 -2.98 -17.32
N ASN A 21 -20.39 -2.25 -18.44
CA ASN A 21 -19.55 -2.59 -19.59
C ASN A 21 -18.38 -1.60 -19.77
N HIS A 22 -18.07 -0.77 -18.76
CA HIS A 22 -16.97 0.21 -18.79
C HIS A 22 -16.99 1.16 -20.00
N VAL A 23 -18.15 1.42 -20.59
CA VAL A 23 -18.29 2.22 -21.84
C VAL A 23 -17.88 3.66 -21.61
N PHE A 24 -18.23 4.24 -20.46
CA PHE A 24 -17.85 5.61 -20.14
C PHE A 24 -16.34 5.78 -19.98
N GLU A 25 -15.69 4.83 -19.31
CA GLU A 25 -14.24 4.82 -19.12
C GLU A 25 -13.51 4.62 -20.44
N LEU A 26 -14.00 3.69 -21.28
CA LEU A 26 -13.49 3.46 -22.64
C LEU A 26 -13.55 4.73 -23.49
N MET A 27 -14.71 5.40 -23.52
CA MET A 27 -14.90 6.63 -24.29
C MET A 27 -14.04 7.78 -23.77
N GLN A 28 -13.89 7.90 -22.45
CA GLN A 28 -13.01 8.89 -21.83
C GLN A 28 -11.54 8.62 -22.20
N ASN A 29 -11.06 7.38 -22.07
CA ASN A 29 -9.71 6.98 -22.44
C ASN A 29 -9.42 7.29 -23.92
N MET A 30 -10.34 6.94 -24.83
CA MET A 30 -10.19 7.25 -26.25
C MET A 30 -10.13 8.76 -26.52
N LEU A 31 -10.98 9.55 -25.87
CA LEU A 31 -10.98 11.00 -26.02
C LEU A 31 -9.66 11.60 -25.52
N GLU A 32 -9.16 11.13 -24.38
CA GLU A 32 -7.86 11.56 -23.85
C GLU A 32 -6.73 11.25 -24.84
N GLN A 33 -6.68 10.06 -25.43
CA GLN A 33 -5.65 9.71 -26.42
C GLN A 33 -5.70 10.58 -27.66
N LEU A 34 -6.90 10.91 -28.16
CA LEU A 34 -7.06 11.82 -29.30
C LEU A 34 -6.54 13.23 -28.99
N LEU A 35 -6.84 13.74 -27.79
CA LEU A 35 -6.40 15.08 -27.37
C LEU A 35 -4.88 15.15 -27.13
N ILE A 36 -4.29 14.05 -26.63
CA ILE A 36 -2.84 13.95 -26.41
C ILE A 36 -2.10 13.85 -27.74
N HIS A 37 -2.50 12.95 -28.63
CA HIS A 37 -1.75 12.63 -29.85
C HIS A 37 -2.10 13.48 -31.05
N GLN A 38 -3.28 14.10 -31.06
CA GLN A 38 -3.79 14.96 -32.14
C GLN A 38 -3.52 14.38 -33.55
N PRO A 39 -3.92 13.13 -33.81
CA PRO A 39 -3.66 12.49 -35.08
C PRO A 39 -4.36 13.23 -36.22
N LYS A 40 -3.77 13.19 -37.43
CA LYS A 40 -4.38 13.81 -38.62
C LYS A 40 -5.74 13.22 -38.96
N ASP A 41 -5.92 11.91 -38.72
CA ASP A 41 -7.18 11.21 -38.90
C ASP A 41 -7.56 10.47 -37.60
N PRO A 42 -8.59 10.93 -36.87
CA PRO A 42 -8.93 10.40 -35.55
C PRO A 42 -9.59 9.01 -35.60
N ILE A 43 -10.35 8.68 -36.65
CA ILE A 43 -11.11 7.41 -36.67
C ILE A 43 -10.19 6.19 -36.81
N PRO A 44 -9.25 6.13 -37.78
CA PRO A 44 -8.30 5.03 -37.86
C PRO A 44 -7.42 4.90 -36.61
N PHE A 45 -7.05 6.03 -36.00
CA PHE A 45 -6.31 6.04 -34.73
C PHE A 45 -7.12 5.40 -33.60
N MET A 46 -8.41 5.71 -33.46
CA MET A 46 -9.28 5.09 -32.45
C MET A 46 -9.42 3.59 -32.68
N ILE A 47 -9.59 3.15 -33.93
CA ILE A 47 -9.71 1.73 -34.26
C ILE A 47 -8.43 0.98 -33.86
N ASP A 48 -7.27 1.49 -34.24
CA ASP A 48 -5.97 0.91 -33.87
C ASP A 48 -5.75 0.93 -32.36
N HIS A 49 -6.13 2.02 -31.67
CA HIS A 49 -6.06 2.10 -30.21
C HIS A 49 -6.92 1.03 -29.52
N LEU A 50 -8.18 0.88 -29.95
CA LEU A 50 -9.09 -0.14 -29.44
C LEU A 50 -8.60 -1.57 -29.71
N GLN A 51 -7.99 -1.81 -30.87
CA GLN A 51 -7.44 -3.11 -31.23
C GLN A 51 -6.22 -3.52 -30.39
N ARG A 52 -5.51 -2.55 -29.80
CA ARG A 52 -4.34 -2.81 -28.97
C ARG A 52 -4.70 -3.26 -27.54
N ASP A 53 -5.95 -3.12 -27.10
CA ASP A 53 -6.47 -3.55 -25.79
C ASP A 53 -5.62 -3.03 -24.60
N ASN A 54 -5.10 -1.81 -24.72
CA ASN A 54 -4.20 -1.22 -23.71
C ASN A 54 -4.93 -0.38 -22.66
N ASP A 55 -6.25 -0.38 -22.66
CA ASP A 55 -7.03 0.50 -21.78
C ASP A 55 -7.02 0.05 -20.32
N TYR A 56 -6.42 -1.10 -19.99
CA TYR A 56 -6.25 -1.59 -18.62
C TYR A 56 -4.79 -1.76 -18.20
N VAL A 57 -3.82 -1.35 -19.04
CA VAL A 57 -2.40 -1.52 -18.70
C VAL A 57 -2.01 -0.60 -17.53
N PRO A 58 -1.27 -1.11 -16.52
CA PRO A 58 -0.88 -0.31 -15.37
C PRO A 58 0.09 0.80 -15.78
N LYS A 59 -0.21 2.05 -15.40
CA LYS A 59 0.66 3.21 -15.58
C LYS A 59 0.81 3.88 -14.23
N ILE A 60 1.81 3.50 -13.47
CA ILE A 60 1.94 3.88 -12.05
C ILE A 60 3.21 4.71 -11.87
N ALA A 61 3.16 5.74 -11.02
CA ALA A 61 4.35 6.40 -10.51
C ALA A 61 4.41 6.24 -8.99
N ILE A 62 5.56 5.84 -8.46
CA ILE A 62 5.80 5.69 -7.03
C ILE A 62 6.82 6.73 -6.60
N LEU A 63 6.39 7.63 -5.73
CA LEU A 63 7.18 8.71 -5.17
C LEU A 63 7.32 8.47 -3.67
N GLY A 64 8.36 9.03 -3.08
CA GLY A 64 8.59 8.90 -1.65
C GLY A 64 9.98 9.35 -1.27
N PRO A 65 10.22 9.65 0.01
CA PRO A 65 11.54 10.05 0.47
C PRO A 65 12.55 8.89 0.32
N PRO A 66 13.87 9.18 0.32
CA PRO A 66 14.88 8.13 0.40
C PRO A 66 14.62 7.21 1.61
N ALA A 67 14.95 5.92 1.46
CA ALA A 67 14.74 4.87 2.48
C ALA A 67 13.28 4.55 2.87
N SER A 68 12.28 5.08 2.15
CA SER A 68 10.85 4.76 2.36
C SER A 68 10.40 3.39 1.84
N GLY A 69 11.27 2.64 1.16
CA GLY A 69 10.90 1.37 0.53
C GLY A 69 10.25 1.49 -0.85
N LYS A 70 10.20 2.70 -1.44
CA LYS A 70 9.61 2.94 -2.78
C LYS A 70 10.07 1.97 -3.86
N THR A 71 11.36 1.68 -3.91
CA THR A 71 11.95 0.76 -4.91
C THR A 71 11.52 -0.67 -4.68
N THR A 72 11.44 -1.10 -3.41
CA THR A 72 10.92 -2.42 -3.03
C THR A 72 9.46 -2.57 -3.45
N ILE A 73 8.61 -1.59 -3.16
CA ILE A 73 7.20 -1.58 -3.58
C ILE A 73 7.08 -1.56 -5.10
N ALA A 74 7.91 -0.79 -5.80
CA ALA A 74 7.91 -0.71 -7.25
C ALA A 74 8.27 -2.06 -7.89
N MET A 75 9.29 -2.75 -7.37
CA MET A 75 9.66 -4.11 -7.81
C MET A 75 8.54 -5.11 -7.54
N TRP A 76 7.93 -5.06 -6.35
CA TRP A 76 6.83 -5.94 -5.97
C TRP A 76 5.61 -5.76 -6.88
N LEU A 77 5.17 -4.51 -7.07
CA LEU A 77 4.06 -4.20 -7.97
C LEU A 77 4.38 -4.60 -9.41
N ALA A 78 5.62 -4.38 -9.87
CA ALA A 78 6.02 -4.73 -11.22
C ALA A 78 5.94 -6.25 -11.45
N LYS A 79 6.38 -7.04 -10.47
CA LYS A 79 6.30 -8.51 -10.50
C LYS A 79 4.85 -8.99 -10.45
N HIS A 80 4.04 -8.44 -9.55
CA HIS A 80 2.65 -8.87 -9.34
C HIS A 80 1.75 -8.54 -10.54
N LEU A 81 1.91 -7.33 -11.10
CA LEU A 81 1.14 -6.85 -12.25
C LEU A 81 1.75 -7.26 -13.59
N SER A 82 2.89 -7.96 -13.59
CA SER A 82 3.65 -8.32 -14.80
C SER A 82 4.00 -7.12 -15.69
N THR A 83 4.32 -5.97 -15.08
CA THR A 83 4.61 -4.70 -15.77
C THR A 83 6.11 -4.37 -15.78
N ASN A 84 6.51 -3.38 -16.58
CA ASN A 84 7.90 -2.93 -16.63
C ASN A 84 8.25 -1.93 -15.52
N LEU A 85 9.33 -2.18 -14.79
CA LEU A 85 9.88 -1.24 -13.82
C LEU A 85 10.87 -0.26 -14.48
N LEU A 86 10.60 1.03 -14.35
CA LEU A 86 11.39 2.12 -14.90
C LEU A 86 11.99 2.95 -13.76
N SER A 87 13.28 2.77 -13.51
CA SER A 87 14.11 3.61 -12.65
C SER A 87 15.19 4.29 -13.48
N VAL A 88 15.88 5.29 -12.93
CA VAL A 88 17.02 5.91 -13.61
C VAL A 88 18.07 4.86 -13.97
N GLU A 89 18.36 3.93 -13.06
CA GLU A 89 19.29 2.82 -13.27
C GLU A 89 18.82 1.88 -14.39
N SER A 90 17.54 1.52 -14.42
CA SER A 90 17.03 0.62 -15.47
C SER A 90 17.02 1.29 -16.85
N LEU A 91 16.80 2.61 -16.92
CA LEU A 91 16.86 3.40 -18.16
C LEU A 91 18.29 3.52 -18.71
N ILE A 92 19.31 3.73 -17.86
CA ILE A 92 20.71 3.86 -18.31
C ILE A 92 21.41 2.53 -18.57
N ALA A 93 20.87 1.41 -18.06
CA ALA A 93 21.45 0.08 -18.24
C ALA A 93 21.36 -0.44 -19.68
N LYS A 94 20.53 0.17 -20.53
CA LYS A 94 20.31 -0.26 -21.92
C LYS A 94 21.60 -0.13 -22.75
N GLU A 95 22.16 -1.24 -23.20
CA GLU A 95 23.48 -1.27 -23.87
C GLU A 95 23.48 -0.63 -25.26
N TYR A 96 22.39 -0.77 -26.02
CA TYR A 96 22.33 -0.35 -27.42
C TYR A 96 21.70 1.03 -27.66
N SER A 97 21.42 1.80 -26.61
CA SER A 97 20.85 3.15 -26.76
C SER A 97 21.95 4.22 -26.65
N PRO A 98 22.16 5.07 -27.68
CA PRO A 98 23.13 6.16 -27.60
C PRO A 98 22.77 7.16 -26.49
N LEU A 99 21.47 7.40 -26.27
CA LEU A 99 21.00 8.23 -25.16
C LEU A 99 21.36 7.60 -23.80
N ALA A 100 21.27 6.27 -23.68
CA ALA A 100 21.60 5.58 -22.44
C ALA A 100 23.11 5.59 -22.18
N ALA A 101 23.93 5.48 -23.23
CA ALA A 101 25.38 5.64 -23.14
C ALA A 101 25.76 7.04 -22.63
N ASP A 102 25.17 8.10 -23.20
CA ASP A 102 25.39 9.48 -22.76
C ASP A 102 24.95 9.68 -21.30
N ALA A 103 23.77 9.18 -20.94
CA ALA A 103 23.27 9.28 -19.57
C ALA A 103 24.13 8.50 -18.58
N ARG A 104 24.67 7.34 -18.98
CA ARG A 104 25.59 6.54 -18.17
C ARG A 104 26.89 7.30 -17.90
N MET A 105 27.45 8.00 -18.89
CA MET A 105 28.62 8.86 -18.69
C MET A 105 28.35 9.98 -17.66
N HIS A 106 27.21 10.65 -17.78
CA HIS A 106 26.80 11.68 -16.80
C HIS A 106 26.58 11.09 -15.40
N TYR A 107 25.88 9.94 -15.30
CA TYR A 107 25.60 9.29 -14.03
C TYR A 107 26.86 8.75 -13.35
N GLN A 108 27.81 8.19 -14.09
CA GLN A 108 29.09 7.73 -13.55
C GLN A 108 29.93 8.89 -12.98
N ARG A 109 29.90 10.06 -13.64
CA ARG A 109 30.71 11.23 -13.24
C ARG A 109 30.07 12.09 -12.15
N PHE A 110 28.76 12.29 -12.21
CA PHE A 110 28.04 13.25 -11.37
C PHE A 110 26.96 12.63 -10.48
N LYS A 111 26.71 11.31 -10.60
CA LYS A 111 25.60 10.61 -9.93
C LYS A 111 24.22 11.22 -10.19
N MET A 112 24.09 11.92 -11.31
CA MET A 112 22.87 12.60 -11.75
C MET A 112 22.75 12.52 -13.27
N VAL A 113 21.52 12.41 -13.76
CA VAL A 113 21.20 12.50 -15.19
C VAL A 113 20.51 13.84 -15.45
N PRO A 114 20.94 14.65 -16.43
CA PRO A 114 20.26 15.89 -16.79
C PRO A 114 18.77 15.68 -17.12
N ASN A 115 17.89 16.58 -16.66
CA ASN A 115 16.43 16.45 -16.80
C ASN A 115 16.00 16.11 -18.24
N MET A 116 16.45 16.88 -19.23
CA MET A 116 16.09 16.65 -20.63
C MET A 116 16.58 15.30 -21.18
N LEU A 117 17.71 14.80 -20.68
CA LEU A 117 18.24 13.50 -21.10
C LEU A 117 17.43 12.36 -20.49
N LEU A 118 17.06 12.47 -19.21
CA LEU A 118 16.19 11.50 -18.54
C LEU A 118 14.81 11.42 -19.22
N ILE A 119 14.22 12.56 -19.55
CA ILE A 119 12.92 12.60 -20.25
C ILE A 119 13.01 11.93 -21.63
N ARG A 120 14.07 12.18 -22.40
CA ARG A 120 14.27 11.54 -23.72
C ARG A 120 14.45 10.03 -23.59
N LEU A 121 15.16 9.56 -22.55
CA LEU A 121 15.30 8.13 -22.25
C LEU A 121 13.96 7.48 -21.93
N MET A 122 13.15 8.14 -21.09
CA MET A 122 11.80 7.66 -20.79
C MET A 122 10.95 7.56 -22.06
N GLN A 123 10.99 8.58 -22.93
CA GLN A 123 10.25 8.54 -24.20
C GLN A 123 10.71 7.40 -25.10
N GLU A 124 12.01 7.10 -25.17
CA GLU A 124 12.53 5.97 -25.94
C GLU A 124 11.99 4.65 -25.36
N ARG A 125 12.09 4.46 -24.05
CA ARG A 125 11.68 3.22 -23.38
C ARG A 125 10.18 2.99 -23.42
N LEU A 126 9.38 4.03 -23.22
CA LEU A 126 7.91 3.94 -23.21
C LEU A 126 7.29 3.66 -24.58
N LYS A 127 8.05 3.81 -25.68
CA LYS A 127 7.62 3.46 -27.04
C LYS A 127 7.78 1.98 -27.37
N GLU A 128 8.46 1.22 -26.53
CA GLU A 128 8.69 -0.21 -26.77
C GLU A 128 7.40 -1.01 -26.54
N GLU A 129 7.23 -2.10 -27.31
CA GLU A 129 5.98 -2.88 -27.31
C GLU A 129 5.62 -3.45 -25.95
N ASP A 130 6.60 -3.83 -25.14
CA ASP A 130 6.39 -4.36 -23.80
C ASP A 130 5.83 -3.30 -22.85
N CYS A 131 6.34 -2.07 -22.88
CA CYS A 131 5.80 -0.95 -22.10
C CYS A 131 4.40 -0.56 -22.56
N ILE A 132 4.11 -0.69 -23.86
CA ILE A 132 2.80 -0.42 -24.43
C ILE A 132 1.78 -1.48 -23.97
N ARG A 133 2.13 -2.78 -24.08
CA ARG A 133 1.23 -3.91 -23.82
C ARG A 133 1.10 -4.29 -22.34
N ARG A 134 2.18 -4.18 -21.57
CA ARG A 134 2.21 -4.60 -20.16
C ARG A 134 2.15 -3.43 -19.20
N GLY A 135 2.27 -2.20 -19.69
CA GLY A 135 2.35 -1.02 -18.85
C GLY A 135 3.71 -0.83 -18.20
N TRP A 136 3.76 0.12 -17.27
CA TRP A 136 4.99 0.59 -16.64
C TRP A 136 4.77 1.16 -15.24
N ILE A 137 5.80 1.07 -14.42
CA ILE A 137 5.90 1.67 -13.10
C ILE A 137 7.14 2.56 -13.06
N LEU A 138 6.96 3.85 -12.77
CA LEU A 138 8.05 4.78 -12.53
C LEU A 138 8.46 4.71 -11.06
N ASP A 139 9.73 4.37 -10.79
CA ASP A 139 10.32 4.41 -9.44
C ASP A 139 11.06 5.73 -9.21
N GLY A 140 10.53 6.56 -8.33
CA GLY A 140 11.14 7.82 -7.92
C GLY A 140 11.07 8.95 -8.95
N ILE A 141 10.42 8.75 -10.10
CA ILE A 141 10.27 9.75 -11.16
C ILE A 141 8.81 10.22 -11.21
N PRO A 142 8.52 11.53 -11.24
CA PRO A 142 9.46 12.67 -11.26
C PRO A 142 10.05 13.05 -9.89
N GLU A 143 11.26 13.59 -9.91
CA GLU A 143 11.96 14.17 -8.73
C GLU A 143 11.82 15.71 -8.64
N THR A 144 11.40 16.37 -9.73
CA THR A 144 11.20 17.83 -9.77
C THR A 144 9.91 18.22 -10.47
N ARG A 145 9.40 19.43 -10.19
CA ARG A 145 8.22 19.98 -10.87
C ARG A 145 8.44 20.11 -12.38
N GLU A 146 9.64 20.49 -12.81
CA GLU A 146 9.98 20.62 -14.23
C GLU A 146 9.85 19.27 -14.95
N GLN A 147 10.36 18.19 -14.33
CA GLN A 147 10.18 16.84 -14.85
C GLN A 147 8.69 16.46 -14.92
N ALA A 148 7.93 16.70 -13.84
CA ALA A 148 6.49 16.40 -13.80
C ALA A 148 5.72 17.08 -14.94
N LEU A 149 5.96 18.38 -15.15
CA LEU A 149 5.32 19.15 -16.23
C LEU A 149 5.75 18.64 -17.61
N THR A 150 7.04 18.35 -17.81
CA THR A 150 7.54 17.87 -19.10
C THR A 150 6.97 16.49 -19.45
N ILE A 151 6.93 15.58 -18.47
CA ILE A 151 6.30 14.25 -18.58
C ILE A 151 4.84 14.38 -19.04
N GLN A 152 4.07 15.27 -18.40
CA GLN A 152 2.68 15.54 -18.76
C GLN A 152 2.53 16.14 -20.17
N THR A 153 3.39 17.10 -20.52
CA THR A 153 3.35 17.80 -21.81
C THR A 153 3.65 16.86 -22.98
N LEU A 154 4.45 15.81 -22.72
CA LEU A 154 4.79 14.78 -23.68
C LEU A 154 3.76 13.63 -23.75
N GLY A 155 2.63 13.75 -23.03
CA GLY A 155 1.56 12.76 -23.03
C GLY A 155 1.85 11.53 -22.17
N ILE A 156 2.92 11.54 -21.37
CA ILE A 156 3.21 10.46 -20.42
C ILE A 156 2.38 10.72 -19.18
N SER A 157 1.19 10.13 -19.11
CA SER A 157 0.27 10.31 -17.99
C SER A 157 0.16 9.03 -17.17
N PRO A 158 0.68 8.99 -15.93
CA PRO A 158 0.36 7.89 -15.02
C PRO A 158 -1.13 7.94 -14.66
N ARG A 159 -1.73 6.78 -14.44
CA ARG A 159 -3.11 6.63 -13.93
C ARG A 159 -3.18 6.62 -12.42
N HIS A 160 -2.11 6.21 -11.76
CA HIS A 160 -1.98 6.21 -10.31
C HIS A 160 -0.63 6.78 -9.91
N VAL A 161 -0.64 7.69 -8.94
CA VAL A 161 0.57 8.21 -8.30
C VAL A 161 0.50 7.82 -6.83
N ILE A 162 1.44 7.00 -6.39
CA ILE A 162 1.54 6.55 -5.00
C ILE A 162 2.66 7.36 -4.34
N VAL A 163 2.40 7.97 -3.19
CA VAL A 163 3.38 8.74 -2.43
C VAL A 163 3.58 8.08 -1.08
N LEU A 164 4.78 7.55 -0.85
CA LEU A 164 5.17 7.01 0.44
C LEU A 164 5.59 8.15 1.38
N SER A 165 5.19 8.06 2.64
CA SER A 165 5.55 9.04 3.67
C SER A 165 5.97 8.33 4.96
N ALA A 166 7.08 8.76 5.55
CA ALA A 166 7.48 8.32 6.88
C ALA A 166 8.25 9.46 7.59
N PRO A 167 8.31 9.46 8.93
CA PRO A 167 9.10 10.44 9.66
C PRO A 167 10.59 10.39 9.30
N ASP A 168 11.23 11.54 9.15
CA ASP A 168 12.65 11.66 8.76
C ASP A 168 13.58 10.85 9.68
N ALA A 169 13.33 10.84 10.99
CA ALA A 169 14.09 10.05 11.95
C ALA A 169 14.09 8.55 11.62
N VAL A 170 12.92 8.01 11.25
CA VAL A 170 12.77 6.60 10.85
C VAL A 170 13.54 6.34 9.56
N LEU A 171 13.46 7.25 8.59
CA LEU A 171 14.13 7.11 7.29
C LEU A 171 15.66 7.17 7.41
N ILE A 172 16.16 8.01 8.32
CA ILE A 172 17.58 8.10 8.64
C ILE A 172 18.07 6.79 9.24
N GLU A 173 17.40 6.28 10.27
CA GLU A 173 17.74 5.00 10.89
C GLU A 173 17.71 3.84 9.88
N ARG A 174 16.67 3.77 9.06
CA ARG A 174 16.52 2.76 8.00
C ARG A 174 17.65 2.81 6.98
N ASN A 175 18.11 4.01 6.62
CA ASN A 175 19.22 4.11 5.67
C ASN A 175 20.54 3.65 6.32
N LEU A 176 20.77 3.97 7.60
CA LEU A 176 21.98 3.60 8.33
C LEU A 176 22.10 2.09 8.58
N GLY A 177 20.97 1.41 8.82
CA GLY A 177 20.95 -0.03 9.02
C GLY A 177 21.02 -0.87 7.74
N LYS A 178 20.93 -0.25 6.55
CA LYS A 178 20.97 -0.94 5.26
C LYS A 178 22.29 -1.68 5.05
N ARG A 179 22.21 -2.94 4.63
CA ARG A 179 23.32 -3.76 4.15
C ARG A 179 23.04 -4.28 2.75
N THR A 180 24.09 -4.60 2.01
CA THR A 180 23.96 -5.22 0.70
C THR A 180 24.87 -6.42 0.63
N ASP A 181 24.33 -7.52 0.14
CA ASP A 181 25.10 -8.72 -0.18
C ASP A 181 25.85 -8.47 -1.50
N PRO A 182 27.20 -8.48 -1.51
CA PRO A 182 27.99 -8.25 -2.71
C PRO A 182 27.85 -9.36 -3.76
N GLN A 183 27.34 -10.54 -3.41
CA GLN A 183 27.20 -11.67 -4.33
C GLN A 183 25.83 -11.69 -5.01
N THR A 184 24.75 -11.47 -4.26
CA THR A 184 23.38 -11.53 -4.78
C THR A 184 22.84 -10.14 -5.17
N GLY A 185 23.41 -9.07 -4.62
CA GLY A 185 22.89 -7.72 -4.73
C GLY A 185 21.65 -7.47 -3.86
N GLU A 186 21.24 -8.46 -3.06
CA GLU A 186 20.12 -8.34 -2.14
C GLU A 186 20.41 -7.32 -1.05
N ILE A 187 19.36 -6.64 -0.62
CA ILE A 187 19.41 -5.60 0.40
C ILE A 187 18.89 -6.21 1.68
N TYR A 188 19.65 -6.04 2.75
CA TYR A 188 19.32 -6.47 4.11
C TYR A 188 19.31 -5.25 5.03
N HIS A 189 18.85 -5.41 6.27
CA HIS A 189 18.86 -4.38 7.30
C HIS A 189 19.29 -4.95 8.65
N THR A 190 20.22 -4.28 9.35
CA THR A 190 20.78 -4.74 10.64
C THR A 190 19.75 -5.02 11.73
N THR A 191 18.57 -4.40 11.64
CA THR A 191 17.55 -4.43 12.70
C THR A 191 16.30 -5.22 12.31
N PHE A 192 15.97 -5.33 11.02
CA PHE A 192 14.62 -5.73 10.58
C PHE A 192 14.60 -6.74 9.44
N ASP A 193 15.74 -7.02 8.82
CA ASP A 193 15.90 -7.91 7.67
C ASP A 193 17.34 -8.43 7.71
N TRP A 194 17.65 -9.18 8.76
CA TRP A 194 18.98 -9.75 8.99
C TRP A 194 18.94 -11.23 8.62
N PRO A 195 19.77 -11.69 7.67
CA PRO A 195 19.66 -13.05 7.17
C PRO A 195 19.99 -14.05 8.27
N PRO A 196 19.26 -15.16 8.42
CA PRO A 196 19.52 -16.15 9.46
C PRO A 196 20.84 -16.91 9.24
N GLU A 197 21.33 -17.00 8.00
CA GLU A 197 22.55 -17.69 7.65
C GLU A 197 23.80 -16.86 7.99
N SER A 198 24.62 -17.36 8.91
CA SER A 198 25.88 -16.71 9.33
C SER A 198 26.83 -16.42 8.17
N GLU A 199 26.81 -17.24 7.10
CA GLU A 199 27.61 -17.02 5.90
C GLU A 199 27.21 -15.76 5.15
N ILE A 200 25.90 -15.46 5.08
CA ILE A 200 25.38 -14.25 4.45
C ILE A 200 25.71 -13.05 5.33
N GLN A 201 25.46 -13.15 6.65
CA GLN A 201 25.76 -12.08 7.61
C GLN A 201 27.22 -11.61 7.53
N ASN A 202 28.16 -12.56 7.45
CA ASN A 202 29.60 -12.27 7.42
C ASN A 202 30.07 -11.57 6.13
N ARG A 203 29.31 -11.69 5.03
CA ARG A 203 29.64 -11.04 3.75
C ARG A 203 28.88 -9.74 3.48
N LEU A 204 27.88 -9.41 4.30
CA LEU A 204 27.11 -8.17 4.17
C LEU A 204 28.01 -6.94 4.32
N MET A 205 27.87 -5.99 3.39
CA MET A 205 28.62 -4.75 3.41
C MET A 205 27.71 -3.55 3.62
N VAL A 206 28.24 -2.48 4.23
CA VAL A 206 27.58 -1.17 4.26
C VAL A 206 27.69 -0.57 2.86
N PRO A 207 26.57 -0.22 2.21
CA PRO A 207 26.62 0.44 0.90
C PRO A 207 27.38 1.78 0.96
N ALA A 208 28.15 2.08 -0.09
CA ALA A 208 28.87 3.34 -0.19
C ALA A 208 27.90 4.55 -0.27
N GLY A 209 28.25 5.67 0.36
CA GLY A 209 27.43 6.89 0.37
C GLY A 209 26.27 6.88 1.37
N ILE A 210 26.34 6.01 2.38
CA ILE A 210 25.42 6.04 3.51
C ILE A 210 26.07 6.82 4.65
N SER A 211 25.59 8.04 4.87
CA SER A 211 25.88 8.83 6.06
C SER A 211 24.61 9.55 6.51
N GLU A 212 24.51 9.84 7.80
CA GLU A 212 23.39 10.59 8.36
C GLU A 212 23.26 11.96 7.67
N GLY A 213 24.37 12.71 7.57
CA GLY A 213 24.39 14.02 6.93
C GLY A 213 23.95 14.00 5.47
N GLU A 214 24.35 12.99 4.69
CA GLU A 214 23.90 12.84 3.31
C GLU A 214 22.41 12.48 3.22
N THR A 215 21.93 11.64 4.14
CA THR A 215 20.52 11.23 4.20
C THR A 215 19.62 12.43 4.52
N VAL A 216 20.00 13.23 5.52
CA VAL A 216 19.32 14.50 5.87
C VAL A 216 19.31 15.46 4.68
N ARG A 217 20.44 15.60 3.96
CA ARG A 217 20.50 16.46 2.76
C ARG A 217 19.51 16.00 1.69
N LYS A 218 19.43 14.70 1.41
CA LYS A 218 18.49 14.12 0.43
C LYS A 218 17.03 14.27 0.88
N LEU A 219 16.74 14.12 2.18
CA LEU A 219 15.40 14.34 2.73
C LEU A 219 14.96 15.80 2.57
N LEU A 220 15.84 16.77 2.89
CA LEU A 220 15.56 18.19 2.70
C LEU A 220 15.30 18.54 1.23
N GLU A 221 16.08 17.96 0.32
CA GLU A 221 15.89 18.13 -1.12
C GLU A 221 14.55 17.55 -1.59
N TYR A 222 14.21 16.33 -1.14
CA TYR A 222 12.92 15.70 -1.39
C TYR A 222 11.75 16.57 -0.90
N HIS A 223 11.77 17.02 0.36
CA HIS A 223 10.68 17.82 0.94
C HIS A 223 10.48 19.16 0.22
N ARG A 224 11.55 19.78 -0.28
CA ARG A 224 11.47 21.00 -1.10
C ARG A 224 10.80 20.75 -2.45
N ASN A 225 11.03 19.59 -3.05
CA ASN A 225 10.56 19.27 -4.39
C ASN A 225 9.15 18.65 -4.38
N ILE A 226 8.87 17.74 -3.45
CA ILE A 226 7.62 16.96 -3.45
C ILE A 226 6.39 17.85 -3.36
N VAL A 227 6.41 18.88 -2.52
CA VAL A 227 5.32 19.87 -2.37
C VAL A 227 4.99 20.58 -3.70
N ARG A 228 5.96 20.66 -4.61
CA ARG A 228 5.80 21.27 -5.94
C ARG A 228 5.35 20.27 -7.01
N ILE A 229 5.48 18.96 -6.74
CA ILE A 229 5.13 17.85 -7.65
C ILE A 229 3.71 17.37 -7.40
N LEU A 230 3.30 17.22 -6.13
CA LEU A 230 1.97 16.68 -5.80
C LEU A 230 0.81 17.45 -6.48
N PRO A 231 0.83 18.79 -6.59
CA PRO A 231 -0.22 19.54 -7.27
C PRO A 231 -0.35 19.23 -8.77
N SER A 232 0.64 18.57 -9.39
CA SER A 232 0.54 18.10 -10.77
C SER A 232 -0.36 16.87 -10.92
N TYR A 233 -0.66 16.13 -9.83
CA TYR A 233 -1.39 14.85 -9.88
C TYR A 233 -2.60 14.77 -8.93
N PRO A 234 -3.44 15.83 -8.77
CA PRO A 234 -4.37 15.94 -7.65
C PRO A 234 -5.49 14.89 -7.63
N LYS A 235 -5.89 14.35 -8.78
CA LYS A 235 -7.00 13.39 -8.89
C LYS A 235 -6.57 11.92 -8.78
N ILE A 236 -5.29 11.64 -9.00
CA ILE A 236 -4.75 10.28 -9.14
C ILE A 236 -3.73 9.94 -8.05
N LEU A 237 -3.49 10.87 -7.14
CA LEU A 237 -2.52 10.76 -6.07
C LEU A 237 -3.11 10.05 -4.85
N LYS A 238 -2.37 9.08 -4.33
CA LYS A 238 -2.67 8.34 -3.09
C LYS A 238 -1.44 8.39 -2.17
N ALA A 239 -1.61 8.97 -0.99
CA ALA A 239 -0.57 8.97 0.04
C ALA A 239 -0.69 7.70 0.89
N ILE A 240 0.43 7.02 1.12
CA ILE A 240 0.53 5.80 1.93
C ILE A 240 1.63 6.00 2.98
N SER A 241 1.33 5.64 4.22
CA SER A 241 2.30 5.71 5.30
C SER A 241 3.28 4.53 5.21
N ALA A 242 4.58 4.82 5.14
CA ALA A 242 5.68 3.87 5.10
C ALA A 242 6.29 3.61 6.49
N ASP A 243 5.73 4.21 7.54
CA ASP A 243 5.95 3.84 8.94
C ASP A 243 5.08 2.64 9.39
N GLN A 244 4.27 2.10 8.47
CA GLN A 244 3.45 0.91 8.62
C GLN A 244 3.94 -0.21 7.69
N PRO A 245 3.65 -1.49 8.00
CA PRO A 245 4.06 -2.61 7.15
C PRO A 245 3.43 -2.51 5.74
N CYS A 246 4.10 -3.06 4.71
CA CYS A 246 3.63 -3.04 3.32
C CYS A 246 2.27 -3.71 3.06
N VAL A 247 1.69 -4.43 4.04
CA VAL A 247 0.34 -5.04 3.95
C VAL A 247 -0.78 -4.00 3.85
N ASP A 248 -0.57 -2.75 4.25
CA ASP A 248 -1.67 -1.78 4.36
C ASP A 248 -2.09 -1.17 3.02
N VAL A 249 -1.62 -1.75 1.91
CA VAL A 249 -2.19 -1.56 0.56
C VAL A 249 -3.51 -2.34 0.38
N PHE A 250 -3.84 -3.28 1.28
CA PHE A 250 -5.11 -4.02 1.29
C PHE A 250 -6.20 -3.32 2.13
N TYR A 251 -7.46 -3.48 1.74
CA TYR A 251 -8.60 -2.90 2.47
C TYR A 251 -8.79 -3.63 3.80
N GLN A 252 -8.39 -3.00 4.90
CA GLN A 252 -8.55 -3.57 6.24
C GLN A 252 -10.01 -3.45 6.69
N VAL A 253 -10.58 -4.58 7.14
CA VAL A 253 -11.90 -4.60 7.77
C VAL A 253 -11.72 -4.85 9.27
N CYS A 254 -11.76 -3.77 10.05
CA CYS A 254 -11.79 -3.83 11.51
C CYS A 254 -13.24 -3.75 11.98
N CYS A 255 -13.78 -4.81 12.60
CA CYS A 255 -15.16 -4.79 13.10
C CYS A 255 -15.42 -3.61 14.05
N GLY A 256 -14.47 -3.29 14.94
CA GLY A 256 -14.59 -2.15 15.84
C GLY A 256 -14.64 -0.79 15.13
N GLN A 257 -13.97 -0.66 13.98
CA GLN A 257 -14.01 0.55 13.16
C GLN A 257 -15.31 0.63 12.35
N LEU A 258 -15.74 -0.48 11.75
CA LEU A 258 -17.02 -0.58 11.03
C LEU A 258 -18.20 -0.16 11.91
N LEU A 259 -18.22 -0.57 13.17
CA LEU A 259 -19.29 -0.19 14.10
C LEU A 259 -19.28 1.32 14.38
N LYS A 260 -18.11 1.94 14.50
CA LYS A 260 -17.98 3.39 14.71
C LYS A 260 -18.42 4.18 13.48
N GLU A 261 -18.03 3.73 12.29
CA GLU A 261 -18.45 4.32 11.01
C GLU A 261 -19.96 4.21 10.85
N ALA A 262 -20.54 3.03 11.13
CA ALA A 262 -21.98 2.83 11.06
C ALA A 262 -22.76 3.82 11.94
N VAL A 263 -22.26 4.13 13.14
CA VAL A 263 -22.84 5.13 14.07
C VAL A 263 -22.61 6.56 13.55
N ALA A 264 -21.39 6.88 13.09
CA ALA A 264 -21.05 8.21 12.57
C ALA A 264 -21.90 8.58 11.34
N ASP A 265 -22.14 7.62 10.45
CA ASP A 265 -22.92 7.77 9.23
C ASP A 265 -24.43 7.74 9.48
N LYS A 266 -24.87 7.55 10.74
CA LYS A 266 -26.29 7.36 11.12
C LYS A 266 -26.97 6.31 10.25
N SER A 267 -26.25 5.23 9.98
CA SER A 267 -26.75 4.13 9.16
C SER A 267 -27.87 3.39 9.88
N LYS A 268 -28.62 2.56 9.14
CA LYS A 268 -29.64 1.66 9.70
C LYS A 268 -29.14 0.84 10.90
N TYR A 269 -27.86 0.43 10.88
CA TYR A 269 -27.26 -0.31 11.99
C TYR A 269 -26.63 0.61 13.05
N GLY A 270 -26.22 1.82 12.68
CA GLY A 270 -25.71 2.84 13.59
C GLY A 270 -26.68 3.14 14.73
N ASP A 271 -27.96 3.35 14.40
CA ASP A 271 -29.00 3.60 15.40
C ASP A 271 -29.17 2.42 16.37
N LEU A 272 -28.93 1.19 15.92
CA LEU A 272 -28.98 -0.02 16.76
C LEU A 272 -27.74 -0.16 17.65
N ILE A 273 -26.58 0.34 17.21
CA ILE A 273 -25.30 0.23 17.91
C ILE A 273 -25.13 1.33 18.95
N GLN A 274 -25.62 2.54 18.66
CA GLN A 274 -25.42 3.73 19.49
C GLN A 274 -25.71 3.53 20.99
N PRO A 275 -26.82 2.87 21.40
CA PRO A 275 -27.11 2.66 22.83
C PRO A 275 -26.07 1.80 23.56
N PHE A 276 -25.36 0.92 22.85
CA PHE A 276 -24.33 0.07 23.44
C PHE A 276 -23.03 0.86 23.67
N PHE A 277 -22.69 1.77 22.76
CA PHE A 277 -21.53 2.66 22.92
C PHE A 277 -21.74 3.66 24.05
N GLU A 278 -22.95 4.25 24.15
CA GLU A 278 -23.28 5.19 25.23
C GLU A 278 -23.26 4.54 26.62
N LYS A 279 -23.58 3.25 26.70
CA LYS A 279 -23.57 2.47 27.95
C LYS A 279 -22.23 1.77 28.22
N GLU A 280 -21.26 1.89 27.31
CA GLU A 280 -19.97 1.18 27.35
C GLU A 280 -20.10 -0.36 27.44
N ILE A 281 -21.15 -0.93 26.86
CA ILE A 281 -21.39 -2.38 26.83
C ILE A 281 -20.99 -2.95 25.47
N ALA A 282 -20.54 -4.20 25.45
CA ALA A 282 -20.22 -4.91 24.21
C ALA A 282 -21.45 -5.01 23.28
N VAL A 283 -21.22 -4.76 21.98
CA VAL A 283 -22.25 -4.93 20.94
C VAL A 283 -22.49 -6.43 20.74
N PRO A 284 -23.75 -6.91 20.71
CA PRO A 284 -24.07 -8.32 20.47
C PRO A 284 -23.59 -8.82 19.10
N ASP A 285 -23.11 -10.07 19.05
CA ASP A 285 -22.52 -10.65 17.83
C ASP A 285 -23.47 -10.65 16.63
N HIS A 286 -24.76 -10.90 16.83
CA HIS A 286 -25.74 -10.88 15.74
C HIS A 286 -25.89 -9.51 15.07
N ILE A 287 -25.55 -8.41 15.76
CA ILE A 287 -25.49 -7.06 15.17
C ILE A 287 -24.16 -6.89 14.43
N ILE A 288 -23.05 -7.30 15.05
CA ILE A 288 -21.70 -7.28 14.43
C ILE A 288 -21.72 -8.02 13.09
N MET A 289 -22.30 -9.22 13.05
CA MET A 289 -22.44 -10.03 11.84
C MET A 289 -23.21 -9.32 10.73
N LYS A 290 -24.26 -8.56 11.06
CA LYS A 290 -25.03 -7.82 10.04
C LYS A 290 -24.23 -6.69 9.41
N VAL A 291 -23.47 -5.96 10.23
CA VAL A 291 -22.57 -4.89 9.75
C VAL A 291 -21.42 -5.48 8.95
N LEU A 292 -20.82 -6.55 9.45
CA LEU A 292 -19.75 -7.26 8.75
C LEU A 292 -20.23 -7.79 7.39
N LYS A 293 -21.40 -8.44 7.36
CA LYS A 293 -22.04 -8.90 6.12
C LYS A 293 -22.20 -7.76 5.12
N GLN A 294 -22.78 -6.64 5.55
CA GLN A 294 -22.96 -5.47 4.69
C GLN A 294 -21.63 -4.96 4.12
N ARG A 295 -20.54 -5.02 4.89
CA ARG A 295 -19.21 -4.59 4.42
C ARG A 295 -18.61 -5.58 3.42
N LEU A 296 -18.64 -6.87 3.75
CA LEU A 296 -18.01 -7.92 2.94
C LEU A 296 -18.76 -8.18 1.62
N ASP A 297 -20.05 -7.86 1.55
CA ASP A 297 -20.87 -7.94 0.33
C ASP A 297 -20.63 -6.76 -0.64
N GLN A 298 -19.81 -5.77 -0.28
CA GLN A 298 -19.49 -4.68 -1.21
C GLN A 298 -18.57 -5.16 -2.34
N GLN A 299 -18.73 -4.56 -3.51
CA GLN A 299 -18.07 -5.00 -4.75
C GLN A 299 -16.54 -5.02 -4.64
N ASP A 300 -15.95 -4.08 -3.91
CA ASP A 300 -14.51 -4.03 -3.69
C ASP A 300 -13.98 -5.25 -2.89
N CYS A 301 -14.70 -5.67 -1.84
CA CYS A 301 -14.37 -6.87 -1.07
C CYS A 301 -14.58 -8.16 -1.84
N VAL A 302 -15.58 -8.20 -2.73
CA VAL A 302 -15.86 -9.37 -3.57
C VAL A 302 -14.79 -9.53 -4.66
N GLU A 303 -14.40 -8.43 -5.32
CA GLU A 303 -13.44 -8.47 -6.42
C GLU A 303 -11.98 -8.57 -5.95
N ARG A 304 -11.63 -7.92 -4.83
CA ARG A 304 -10.24 -7.77 -4.39
C ARG A 304 -9.92 -8.56 -3.12
N GLY A 305 -10.92 -9.23 -2.54
CA GLY A 305 -10.80 -9.90 -1.26
C GLY A 305 -10.86 -8.94 -0.08
N TRP A 306 -10.65 -9.49 1.11
CA TRP A 306 -10.75 -8.77 2.38
C TRP A 306 -9.78 -9.34 3.40
N VAL A 307 -9.35 -8.49 4.34
CA VAL A 307 -8.55 -8.89 5.50
C VAL A 307 -9.33 -8.51 6.76
N LEU A 308 -9.59 -9.51 7.60
CA LEU A 308 -10.15 -9.29 8.93
C LEU A 308 -9.04 -9.39 9.97
N HIS A 309 -9.01 -8.45 10.90
CA HIS A 309 -8.11 -8.49 12.04
C HIS A 309 -8.88 -8.32 13.35
N GLY A 310 -8.48 -9.08 14.38
CA GLY A 310 -9.16 -9.10 15.67
C GLY A 310 -10.59 -9.66 15.64
N PHE A 311 -10.94 -10.41 14.58
CA PHE A 311 -12.23 -11.07 14.40
C PHE A 311 -12.05 -12.32 13.50
N PRO A 312 -12.69 -13.47 13.80
CA PRO A 312 -13.52 -13.76 14.99
C PRO A 312 -12.66 -13.85 16.27
N ARG A 313 -13.31 -13.76 17.44
CA ARG A 313 -12.66 -13.79 18.77
C ARG A 313 -13.03 -15.01 19.62
N ASP A 314 -14.00 -15.77 19.16
CA ASP A 314 -14.48 -17.00 19.78
C ASP A 314 -15.06 -17.94 18.71
N LEU A 315 -15.29 -19.19 19.11
CA LEU A 315 -15.76 -20.25 18.22
C LEU A 315 -17.15 -19.95 17.66
N ASP A 316 -18.04 -19.33 18.44
CA ASP A 316 -19.40 -18.97 18.02
C ASP A 316 -19.37 -17.96 16.87
N GLN A 317 -18.54 -16.92 16.96
CA GLN A 317 -18.33 -15.95 15.89
C GLN A 317 -17.75 -16.60 14.63
N ALA A 318 -16.81 -17.54 14.77
CA ALA A 318 -16.23 -18.27 13.66
C ALA A 318 -17.30 -19.14 12.95
N HIS A 319 -18.16 -19.83 13.70
CA HIS A 319 -19.29 -20.55 13.15
C HIS A 319 -20.27 -19.62 12.44
N MET A 320 -20.64 -18.48 13.04
CA MET A 320 -21.54 -17.51 12.40
C MET A 320 -21.00 -17.01 11.06
N MET A 321 -19.69 -16.73 10.96
CA MET A 321 -19.05 -16.36 9.70
C MET A 321 -19.13 -17.49 8.67
N ASP A 322 -18.86 -18.73 9.08
CA ASP A 322 -18.91 -19.90 8.20
C ASP A 322 -20.32 -20.13 7.63
N HIS A 323 -21.36 -19.98 8.47
CA HIS A 323 -22.77 -20.09 8.07
C HIS A 323 -23.18 -19.00 7.08
N LEU A 324 -22.59 -17.81 7.16
CA LEU A 324 -22.79 -16.71 6.22
C LEU A 324 -21.99 -16.89 4.92
N GLY A 325 -21.12 -17.90 4.84
CA GLY A 325 -20.28 -18.18 3.67
C GLY A 325 -18.98 -17.39 3.63
N TYR A 326 -18.62 -16.65 4.69
CA TYR A 326 -17.37 -15.89 4.77
C TYR A 326 -16.25 -16.76 5.32
N LYS A 327 -15.62 -17.56 4.45
CA LYS A 327 -14.49 -18.42 4.81
C LYS A 327 -13.18 -17.73 4.43
N PRO A 328 -12.32 -17.35 5.39
CA PRO A 328 -11.00 -16.83 5.06
C PRO A 328 -10.17 -17.93 4.37
N ASN A 329 -9.42 -17.54 3.35
CA ASN A 329 -8.51 -18.46 2.63
C ASN A 329 -7.18 -18.68 3.38
N ARG A 330 -6.80 -17.75 4.25
CA ARG A 330 -5.61 -17.77 5.09
C ARG A 330 -5.98 -17.20 6.45
N VAL A 331 -5.48 -17.84 7.51
CA VAL A 331 -5.66 -17.39 8.89
C VAL A 331 -4.27 -17.38 9.53
N PHE A 332 -3.95 -16.28 10.22
CA PHE A 332 -2.67 -16.09 10.89
C PHE A 332 -2.88 -15.85 12.38
N PHE A 333 -2.19 -16.62 13.22
CA PHE A 333 -2.13 -16.39 14.66
C PHE A 333 -0.79 -15.78 15.02
N LEU A 334 -0.82 -14.56 15.57
CA LEU A 334 0.38 -13.87 16.03
C LEU A 334 0.58 -14.20 17.50
N ASN A 335 1.56 -15.04 17.79
CA ASN A 335 1.92 -15.39 19.16
C ASN A 335 2.90 -14.35 19.72
N VAL A 336 2.54 -13.69 20.80
CA VAL A 336 3.37 -12.70 21.49
C VAL A 336 3.38 -13.04 22.97
N PRO A 337 4.57 -13.18 23.62
CA PRO A 337 4.66 -13.41 25.05
C PRO A 337 3.92 -12.33 25.83
N PHE A 338 3.30 -12.75 26.93
CA PHE A 338 2.50 -11.86 27.78
C PHE A 338 3.29 -10.64 28.27
N ASP A 339 4.55 -10.84 28.69
CA ASP A 339 5.41 -9.76 29.17
C ASP A 339 5.65 -8.71 28.07
N SER A 340 5.89 -9.14 26.84
CA SER A 340 6.07 -8.27 25.68
C SER A 340 4.78 -7.49 25.36
N VAL A 341 3.60 -8.12 25.48
CA VAL A 341 2.31 -7.42 25.31
C VAL A 341 2.08 -6.36 26.39
N ILE A 342 2.37 -6.69 27.64
CA ILE A 342 2.24 -5.76 28.77
C ILE A 342 3.15 -4.56 28.57
N GLU A 343 4.43 -4.78 28.26
CA GLU A 343 5.38 -3.70 28.01
C GLU A 343 4.89 -2.79 26.87
N ARG A 344 4.57 -3.39 25.70
CA ARG A 344 4.15 -2.66 24.49
C ARG A 344 2.91 -1.80 24.71
N LEU A 345 1.95 -2.28 25.49
CA LEU A 345 0.69 -1.56 25.73
C LEU A 345 0.82 -0.57 26.89
N THR A 346 1.41 -0.96 28.02
CA THR A 346 1.50 -0.08 29.20
C THR A 346 2.40 1.13 28.98
N LEU A 347 3.38 1.05 28.09
CA LEU A 347 4.27 2.16 27.72
C LEU A 347 3.77 2.94 26.49
N ARG A 348 2.63 2.54 25.90
CA ARG A 348 2.00 3.25 24.79
C ARG A 348 1.39 4.57 25.27
N ARG A 349 1.68 5.63 24.55
CA ARG A 349 1.17 6.97 24.80
C ARG A 349 0.63 7.57 23.52
N THR A 350 -0.36 8.45 23.64
CA THR A 350 -0.91 9.20 22.52
C THR A 350 -0.88 10.68 22.85
N ASP A 351 -0.38 11.49 21.93
CA ASP A 351 -0.49 12.94 22.03
C ASP A 351 -1.91 13.37 21.66
N PRO A 352 -2.68 13.98 22.58
CA PRO A 352 -4.07 14.37 22.32
C PRO A 352 -4.21 15.47 21.26
N ILE A 353 -3.13 16.20 20.94
CA ILE A 353 -3.16 17.30 19.96
C ILE A 353 -2.91 16.78 18.55
N THR A 354 -1.85 16.00 18.36
CA THR A 354 -1.46 15.49 17.04
C THR A 354 -2.12 14.16 16.69
N GLY A 355 -2.62 13.44 17.69
CA GLY A 355 -3.06 12.05 17.56
C GLY A 355 -1.91 11.05 17.40
N GLU A 356 -0.65 11.53 17.43
CA GLU A 356 0.51 10.68 17.22
C GLU A 356 0.72 9.73 18.41
N ARG A 357 1.05 8.47 18.10
CA ARG A 357 1.39 7.45 19.09
C ARG A 357 2.89 7.43 19.35
N TYR A 358 3.23 7.36 20.63
CA TYR A 358 4.57 7.25 21.17
C TYR A 358 4.68 6.00 22.04
N HIS A 359 5.90 5.50 22.19
CA HIS A 359 6.24 4.43 23.12
C HIS A 359 7.39 4.91 23.98
N LEU A 360 7.23 4.91 25.30
CA LEU A 360 8.22 5.55 26.20
C LEU A 360 9.65 5.01 26.03
N MET A 361 9.81 3.78 25.53
CA MET A 361 11.11 3.15 25.28
C MET A 361 11.55 3.18 23.80
N TYR A 362 10.65 2.90 22.87
CA TYR A 362 11.00 2.61 21.47
C TYR A 362 10.74 3.79 20.52
N LYS A 363 9.87 4.69 20.93
CA LYS A 363 9.54 5.93 20.20
C LYS A 363 9.22 7.01 21.22
N PRO A 364 10.23 7.49 21.98
CA PRO A 364 10.00 8.49 23.00
C PRO A 364 9.55 9.82 22.36
N PRO A 365 8.80 10.65 23.08
CA PRO A 365 8.39 11.96 22.59
C PRO A 365 9.60 12.85 22.29
N PRO A 366 9.56 13.65 21.21
CA PRO A 366 10.71 14.43 20.76
C PRO A 366 11.04 15.63 21.65
N THR A 367 10.09 16.10 22.47
CA THR A 367 10.27 17.25 23.37
C THR A 367 9.60 17.02 24.72
N MET A 368 10.08 17.71 25.76
CA MET A 368 9.48 17.66 27.10
C MET A 368 8.03 18.17 27.11
N GLU A 369 7.70 19.10 26.22
CA GLU A 369 6.33 19.61 26.06
C GLU A 369 5.38 18.53 25.55
N VAL A 370 5.79 17.77 24.53
CA VAL A 370 5.01 16.62 24.03
C VAL A 370 4.92 15.57 25.12
N GLN A 371 6.02 15.26 25.81
CA GLN A 371 6.06 14.29 26.90
C GLN A 371 5.06 14.60 28.02
N ALA A 372 4.99 15.86 28.46
CA ALA A 372 4.14 16.28 29.57
C ALA A 372 2.64 16.17 29.27
N ARG A 373 2.24 16.21 27.99
CA ARG A 373 0.83 16.11 27.57
C ARG A 373 0.39 14.73 27.08
N LEU A 374 1.30 13.76 27.06
CA LEU A 374 0.99 12.40 26.62
C LEU A 374 -0.06 11.73 27.51
N LEU A 375 -1.05 11.11 26.88
CA LEU A 375 -2.08 10.34 27.57
C LEU A 375 -1.91 8.84 27.32
N GLN A 376 -2.20 8.04 28.33
CA GLN A 376 -2.34 6.59 28.21
C GLN A 376 -3.81 6.25 27.98
N ASN A 377 -4.08 5.29 27.10
CA ASN A 377 -5.44 4.80 26.92
C ASN A 377 -5.85 3.98 28.17
N PRO A 378 -7.03 4.20 28.77
CA PRO A 378 -7.49 3.40 29.90
C PRO A 378 -7.48 1.88 29.64
N LYS A 379 -7.67 1.48 28.37
CA LYS A 379 -7.62 0.07 27.93
C LYS A 379 -6.22 -0.54 27.91
N ASP A 380 -5.18 0.27 28.10
CA ASP A 380 -3.78 -0.14 28.16
C ASP A 380 -3.27 -0.21 29.62
N SER A 381 -4.19 -0.18 30.60
CA SER A 381 -3.86 -0.50 31.98
C SER A 381 -3.57 -1.99 32.12
N GLU A 382 -2.66 -2.34 33.03
CA GLU A 382 -2.19 -3.71 33.23
C GLU A 382 -3.35 -4.68 33.52
N GLU A 383 -4.31 -4.25 34.33
CA GLU A 383 -5.53 -5.02 34.66
C GLU A 383 -6.38 -5.32 33.43
N GLN A 384 -6.58 -4.34 32.55
CA GLN A 384 -7.37 -4.51 31.33
C GLN A 384 -6.66 -5.37 30.29
N ILE A 385 -5.33 -5.29 30.23
CA ILE A 385 -4.51 -6.13 29.36
C ILE A 385 -4.59 -7.59 29.83
N LYS A 386 -4.41 -7.84 31.14
CA LYS A 386 -4.55 -9.17 31.75
C LYS A 386 -5.91 -9.81 31.42
N LEU A 387 -6.99 -9.08 31.67
CA LEU A 387 -8.34 -9.56 31.39
C LEU A 387 -8.52 -9.97 29.91
N LYS A 388 -8.01 -9.16 28.98
CA LYS A 388 -8.10 -9.44 27.54
C LYS A 388 -7.24 -10.63 27.12
N MET A 389 -6.03 -10.74 27.66
CA MET A 389 -5.13 -11.86 27.36
C MET A 389 -5.70 -13.18 27.89
N ASP A 390 -6.28 -13.18 29.09
CA ASP A 390 -6.95 -14.35 29.65
C ASP A 390 -8.11 -14.83 28.76
N LEU A 391 -8.92 -13.90 28.26
CA LEU A 391 -10.00 -14.22 27.32
C LEU A 391 -9.46 -14.75 25.99
N PHE A 392 -8.40 -14.13 25.46
CA PHE A 392 -7.75 -14.56 24.24
C PHE A 392 -7.23 -16.00 24.36
N TYR A 393 -6.45 -16.32 25.39
CA TYR A 393 -5.90 -17.67 25.59
C TYR A 393 -6.96 -18.75 25.83
N ARG A 394 -8.09 -18.39 26.45
CA ARG A 394 -9.22 -19.33 26.62
C ARG A 394 -9.85 -19.72 25.30
N ASN A 395 -9.93 -18.79 24.36
CA ASN A 395 -10.62 -18.99 23.09
C ASN A 395 -9.68 -19.39 21.95
N SER A 396 -8.38 -19.09 22.04
CA SER A 396 -7.43 -19.27 20.95
C SER A 396 -7.27 -20.73 20.54
N ALA A 397 -7.24 -21.65 21.50
CA ALA A 397 -7.10 -23.08 21.23
C ALA A 397 -8.25 -23.64 20.38
N GLU A 398 -9.48 -23.23 20.67
CA GLU A 398 -10.66 -23.65 19.91
C GLU A 398 -10.67 -23.02 18.50
N LEU A 399 -10.24 -21.77 18.37
CA LEU A 399 -10.11 -21.09 17.09
C LEU A 399 -9.00 -21.67 16.21
N GLU A 400 -7.84 -21.99 16.78
CA GLU A 400 -6.74 -22.67 16.10
C GLU A 400 -7.19 -24.05 15.60
N GLN A 401 -7.95 -24.79 16.41
CA GLN A 401 -8.53 -26.06 16.00
C GLN A 401 -9.58 -25.90 14.89
N PHE A 402 -10.45 -24.89 14.98
CA PHE A 402 -11.46 -24.59 13.96
C PHE A 402 -10.81 -24.23 12.62
N TYR A 403 -9.77 -23.41 12.64
CA TYR A 403 -8.96 -23.05 11.49
C TYR A 403 -7.72 -23.94 11.38
N GLY A 404 -7.90 -25.25 11.15
CA GLY A 404 -6.81 -26.23 11.16
C GLY A 404 -5.67 -26.01 10.14
N GLU A 405 -5.81 -25.08 9.19
CA GLU A 405 -4.76 -24.64 8.25
C GLU A 405 -4.14 -23.29 8.62
N ALA A 406 -4.42 -22.78 9.83
CA ALA A 406 -3.90 -21.51 10.27
C ALA A 406 -2.39 -21.55 10.50
N ILE A 407 -1.74 -20.43 10.19
CA ILE A 407 -0.31 -20.25 10.33
C ILE A 407 -0.05 -19.50 11.62
N THR A 408 0.58 -20.16 12.58
CA THR A 408 1.02 -19.52 13.84
C THR A 408 2.44 -19.02 13.68
N LEU A 409 2.66 -17.74 13.97
CA LEU A 409 3.98 -17.09 13.85
C LEU A 409 4.29 -16.24 15.08
N ASN A 410 5.58 -16.01 15.31
CA ASN A 410 6.04 -15.18 16.42
C ASN A 410 5.82 -13.69 16.11
N GLY A 411 4.83 -13.08 16.74
CA GLY A 411 4.57 -11.64 16.66
C GLY A 411 5.44 -10.79 17.59
N ASP A 412 6.31 -11.43 18.39
CA ASP A 412 7.31 -10.76 19.22
C ASP A 412 8.64 -10.53 18.49
N GLN A 413 8.52 -10.25 17.20
CA GLN A 413 9.62 -9.82 16.34
C GLN A 413 9.32 -8.42 15.85
N ASP A 414 10.27 -7.83 15.13
CA ASP A 414 10.01 -6.56 14.49
C ASP A 414 8.88 -6.72 13.45
N PRO A 415 8.10 -5.65 13.18
CA PRO A 415 6.96 -5.74 12.27
C PRO A 415 7.31 -6.18 10.84
N TYR A 416 8.56 -6.03 10.39
CA TYR A 416 8.98 -6.40 9.04
C TYR A 416 9.24 -7.91 8.94
N THR A 417 9.94 -8.50 9.91
CA THR A 417 10.08 -9.97 9.96
C THR A 417 8.71 -10.64 10.06
N VAL A 418 7.84 -10.15 10.95
CA VAL A 418 6.44 -10.63 11.07
C VAL A 418 5.71 -10.52 9.73
N PHE A 419 5.92 -9.42 9.01
CA PHE A 419 5.33 -9.19 7.69
C PHE A 419 5.82 -10.17 6.63
N GLU A 420 7.13 -10.42 6.53
CA GLU A 420 7.70 -11.38 5.57
C GLU A 420 7.17 -12.80 5.79
N TYR A 421 7.03 -13.21 7.05
CA TYR A 421 6.39 -14.48 7.38
C TYR A 421 4.94 -14.54 6.90
N ILE A 422 4.16 -13.47 7.14
CA ILE A 422 2.79 -13.38 6.64
C ILE A 422 2.76 -13.40 5.11
N GLU A 423 3.63 -12.65 4.44
CA GLU A 423 3.74 -12.61 2.98
C GLU A 423 4.05 -14.00 2.40
N SER A 424 5.02 -14.71 2.98
CA SER A 424 5.35 -16.09 2.60
C SER A 424 4.14 -17.02 2.72
N GLY A 425 3.34 -16.85 3.78
CA GLY A 425 2.11 -17.63 4.01
C GLY A 425 1.01 -17.30 3.01
N ILE A 426 0.94 -16.06 2.51
CA ILE A 426 -0.02 -15.61 1.50
C ILE A 426 0.34 -16.19 0.11
N ILE A 427 1.61 -16.12 -0.29
CA ILE A 427 2.07 -16.49 -1.65
C ILE A 427 2.13 -18.00 -1.89
N ASN A 428 2.17 -18.81 -0.83
CA ASN A 428 2.15 -20.27 -0.96
C ASN A 428 0.84 -20.73 -1.61
N LEU A 429 0.88 -21.83 -2.37
CA LEU A 429 -0.33 -22.44 -2.96
C LEU A 429 -1.33 -22.78 -1.86
N LEU A 430 -2.63 -22.58 -2.13
CA LEU A 430 -3.70 -22.99 -1.22
C LEU A 430 -3.52 -24.48 -0.90
N PRO A 431 -3.64 -24.89 0.38
CA PRO A 431 -3.61 -26.30 0.72
C PRO A 431 -4.69 -27.02 -0.11
N LYS A 432 -4.26 -27.95 -0.96
CA LYS A 432 -5.21 -28.82 -1.64
C LYS A 432 -5.70 -29.79 -0.58
N LYS A 433 -7.01 -29.81 -0.31
CA LYS A 433 -7.63 -30.93 0.39
C LYS A 433 -7.20 -32.21 -0.32
N ILE A 434 -6.38 -33.01 0.35
CA ILE A 434 -6.08 -34.36 -0.11
C ILE A 434 -7.43 -35.10 -0.06
N PRO A 435 -7.89 -35.68 -1.18
CA PRO A 435 -9.19 -36.34 -1.26
C PRO A 435 -9.32 -37.54 -0.32
#